data_AF-A0A2W4JS48-F1
#
_entry.id   AF-A0A2W4JS48-F1
#
_cell.length_a   1.000
_cell.length_b   1.000
_cell.length_c   1.000
_cell.angle_alpha   90.00
_cell.angle_beta   90.00
_cell.angle_gamma   90.00
#
_symmetry.space_group_name_H-M   'P 1'
#
loop_
_entity.id
_entity.type
_entity.pdbx_description
1 polymer ?
#
loop_
_entity_poly.entity_id
_entity_poly.type
_entity_poly.pdbx_seq_one_letter_code
_entity_poly.pdbx_strand_id
1 'polypeptide(L)'
;PQTARSRPLGLGLPRGGAYPTWPGEALPCFMVSPPERFRLGNMLERGVHEVWNGEPYRALREALASGRPPEICRSCSLYRRTF
;
A
#
# COMPACT_ATOMS: atom_id res chain seq x y z
N PRO A 1 -12.40 -29.25 9.92
CA PRO A 1 -11.61 -28.97 8.71
C PRO A 1 -10.85 -27.64 8.83
N GLN A 2 -9.57 -27.74 9.17
CA GLN A 2 -8.69 -26.64 9.55
C GLN A 2 -7.87 -26.19 8.33
N THR A 3 -8.33 -25.19 7.56
CA THR A 3 -7.57 -24.60 6.43
C THR A 3 -7.88 -23.11 6.24
N ALA A 4 -7.83 -22.31 7.30
CA ALA A 4 -7.75 -20.85 7.19
C ALA A 4 -6.37 -20.36 7.67
N ARG A 5 -5.33 -20.76 6.93
CA ARG A 5 -3.95 -20.33 7.16
C ARG A 5 -3.84 -18.81 7.06
N SER A 6 -3.51 -18.17 8.18
CA SER A 6 -2.56 -17.05 8.28
C SER A 6 -2.54 -16.04 7.12
N ARG A 7 -3.65 -15.35 6.85
CA ARG A 7 -3.60 -14.11 6.05
C ARG A 7 -3.18 -12.98 7.00
N PRO A 8 -2.09 -12.24 6.73
CA PRO A 8 -1.78 -11.06 7.53
C PRO A 8 -2.96 -10.09 7.40
N LEU A 9 -3.70 -9.92 8.50
CA LEU A 9 -4.65 -8.83 8.72
C LEU A 9 -3.84 -7.55 8.89
N GLY A 10 -3.14 -7.13 7.84
CA GLY A 10 -2.45 -5.85 7.74
C GLY A 10 -3.17 -5.07 6.66
N LEU A 11 -4.04 -4.14 7.09
CA LEU A 11 -4.81 -3.16 6.31
C LEU A 11 -5.05 -3.51 4.82
N GLY A 12 -6.29 -3.79 4.44
CA GLY A 12 -6.67 -4.07 3.06
C GLY A 12 -6.44 -2.93 2.05
N LEU A 13 -5.96 -1.76 2.49
CA LEU A 13 -5.82 -0.57 1.65
C LEU A 13 -4.99 -0.81 0.39
N PRO A 14 -3.70 -1.20 0.39
CA PRO A 14 -2.97 -1.34 -0.87
C PRO A 14 -3.58 -2.33 -1.87
N ARG A 15 -4.45 -3.26 -1.45
CA ARG A 15 -5.27 -4.09 -2.36
C ARG A 15 -6.64 -3.51 -2.72
N GLY A 16 -7.27 -2.73 -1.83
CA GLY A 16 -8.68 -2.31 -1.94
C GLY A 16 -8.93 -0.80 -1.99
N GLY A 17 -7.92 0.04 -1.81
CA GLY A 17 -8.03 1.50 -1.88
C GLY A 17 -6.70 2.25 -1.86
N ALA A 18 -6.73 3.50 -2.29
CA ALA A 18 -5.59 4.42 -2.28
C ALA A 18 -5.81 5.50 -1.22
N TYR A 19 -4.72 6.09 -0.70
CA TYR A 19 -4.81 7.27 0.14
C TYR A 19 -4.24 8.47 -0.62
N PRO A 20 -5.07 9.26 -1.32
CA PRO A 20 -4.61 10.46 -2.01
C PRO A 20 -4.31 11.59 -1.02
N THR A 21 -3.23 12.32 -1.25
CA THR A 21 -2.92 13.57 -0.53
C THR A 21 -3.61 14.76 -1.19
N TRP A 22 -3.65 15.90 -0.51
CA TRP A 22 -4.13 17.16 -1.07
C TRP A 22 -3.51 17.55 -2.43
N PRO A 23 -2.18 17.48 -2.63
CA PRO A 23 -1.57 17.74 -3.95
C PRO A 23 -1.82 16.62 -4.98
N GLY A 24 -2.60 15.59 -4.65
CA GLY A 24 -2.99 14.51 -5.56
C GLY A 24 -2.07 13.29 -5.54
N GLU A 25 -1.06 13.25 -4.68
CA GLU A 25 -0.14 12.12 -4.61
C GLU A 25 -0.83 10.89 -4.02
N ALA A 26 -0.68 9.75 -4.67
CA ALA A 26 -1.23 8.49 -4.21
C ALA A 26 -0.27 7.80 -3.25
N LEU A 27 -0.71 7.64 -2.00
CA LEU A 27 0.00 6.90 -0.97
C LEU A 27 -0.53 5.47 -0.83
N PRO A 28 0.34 4.52 -0.44
CA PRO A 28 -0.03 3.10 -0.27
C PRO A 28 -0.92 2.85 0.95
N CYS A 29 -0.85 3.72 1.97
CA CYS A 29 -1.49 3.60 3.27
C CYS A 29 -1.43 4.96 3.99
N PHE A 30 -2.41 5.26 4.85
CA PHE A 30 -2.47 6.50 5.62
C PHE A 30 -1.28 6.70 6.59
N MET A 31 -0.60 5.62 6.99
CA MET A 31 0.59 5.69 7.87
C MET A 31 1.84 6.20 7.18
N VAL A 32 1.84 6.23 5.86
CA VAL A 32 3.01 6.63 5.07
C VAL A 32 2.89 8.12 4.78
N SER A 33 3.27 8.93 5.77
CA SER A 33 3.39 10.38 5.63
C SER A 33 4.73 10.81 6.23
N PRO A 34 5.55 11.63 5.53
CA PRO A 34 5.24 12.39 4.32
C PRO A 34 5.38 11.59 3.00
N PRO A 35 4.74 12.06 1.91
CA PRO A 35 4.75 11.42 0.58
C PRO A 35 6.12 11.20 -0.04
N GLU A 36 7.12 12.00 0.37
CA GLU A 36 8.52 11.88 -0.01
C GLU A 36 9.12 10.51 0.30
N ARG A 37 8.53 9.78 1.26
CA ARG A 37 8.99 8.45 1.65
C ARG A 37 8.49 7.34 0.72
N PHE A 38 7.31 7.51 0.12
CA PHE A 38 6.73 6.48 -0.76
C PHE A 38 5.50 7.01 -1.51
N ARG A 39 5.70 7.42 -2.77
CA ARG A 39 4.63 7.87 -3.68
C ARG A 39 4.42 6.86 -4.81
N LEU A 40 3.16 6.63 -5.18
CA LEU A 40 2.79 5.69 -6.25
C LEU A 40 2.38 6.38 -7.56
N GLY A 41 2.29 7.71 -7.55
CA GLY A 41 1.93 8.55 -8.68
C GLY A 41 1.09 9.75 -8.22
N ASN A 42 0.65 10.59 -9.18
CA ASN A 42 -0.28 11.69 -8.93
C ASN A 42 -1.61 11.42 -9.64
N MET A 43 -2.69 11.27 -8.86
CA MET A 43 -4.04 10.98 -9.34
C MET A 43 -4.76 12.20 -9.92
N LEU A 44 -4.35 13.42 -9.56
CA LEU A 44 -4.87 14.64 -10.18
C LEU A 44 -4.29 14.86 -11.57
N GLU A 45 -3.03 14.48 -11.79
CA GLU A 45 -2.36 14.63 -13.08
C GLU A 45 -2.73 13.54 -14.08
N ARG A 46 -2.71 12.27 -13.64
CA ARG A 46 -2.88 11.10 -14.53
C ARG A 46 -4.22 10.38 -14.38
N GLY A 47 -5.05 10.83 -13.44
CA GLY A 47 -6.31 10.18 -13.12
C GLY A 47 -6.17 8.95 -12.22
N VAL A 48 -7.22 8.67 -11.46
CA VAL A 48 -7.26 7.59 -10.46
C VAL A 48 -7.03 6.22 -11.09
N HIS A 49 -7.70 5.93 -12.21
CA HIS A 49 -7.65 4.60 -12.84
C HIS A 49 -6.25 4.27 -13.37
N GLU A 50 -5.57 5.23 -13.98
CA GLU A 50 -4.22 5.03 -14.51
C GLU A 50 -3.22 4.80 -13.38
N VAL A 51 -3.24 5.63 -12.34
CA VAL A 51 -2.33 5.50 -11.21
C VAL A 51 -2.58 4.20 -10.45
N TRP A 52 -3.85 3.88 -10.16
CA TRP A 52 -4.21 2.67 -9.41
C TRP A 52 -3.80 1.37 -10.12
N ASN A 53 -3.91 1.32 -11.44
CA ASN A 53 -3.54 0.16 -12.26
C ASN A 53 -2.09 0.23 -12.77
N GLY A 54 -1.40 1.33 -12.50
CA GLY A 54 -0.02 1.55 -12.87
C GLY A 54 0.95 0.58 -12.19
N GLU A 55 2.15 0.51 -12.76
CA GLU A 55 3.23 -0.36 -12.29
C GLU A 55 3.53 -0.19 -10.79
N PRO A 56 3.63 1.04 -10.22
CA PRO A 56 3.99 1.20 -8.81
C PRO A 56 2.99 0.52 -7.85
N TYR A 57 1.69 0.65 -8.12
CA TYR A 57 0.65 0.00 -7.31
C TYR A 57 0.66 -1.52 -7.50
N ARG A 58 0.90 -2.01 -8.71
CA ARG A 58 0.98 -3.45 -9.00
C ARG A 58 2.19 -4.08 -8.29
N ALA A 59 3.37 -3.47 -8.40
CA ALA A 59 4.59 -3.92 -7.73
C ALA A 59 4.43 -3.94 -6.21
N LEU A 60 3.81 -2.90 -5.64
CA LEU A 60 3.49 -2.88 -4.21
C LEU A 60 2.56 -4.05 -3.81
N ARG A 61 1.46 -4.26 -4.56
CA ARG A 61 0.51 -5.34 -4.28
C ARG A 61 1.18 -6.71 -4.35
N GLU A 62 2.06 -6.92 -5.32
CA GLU A 62 2.82 -8.15 -5.50
C GLU A 62 3.85 -8.37 -4.37
N ALA A 63 4.59 -7.33 -3.99
CA ALA A 63 5.53 -7.37 -2.87
C ALA A 63 4.83 -7.74 -1.56
N LEU A 64 3.66 -7.14 -1.30
CA LEU A 64 2.85 -7.47 -0.13
C LEU A 64 2.23 -8.87 -0.20
N ALA A 65 1.84 -9.34 -1.38
CA ALA A 65 1.29 -10.68 -1.58
C ALA A 65 2.34 -11.78 -1.45
N SER A 66 3.57 -11.53 -1.90
CA SER A 66 4.69 -12.48 -1.83
C SER A 66 5.35 -12.56 -0.46
N GLY A 67 4.87 -11.80 0.54
CA GLY A 67 5.47 -11.76 1.87
C GLY A 67 6.84 -11.07 1.91
N ARG A 68 7.20 -10.35 0.84
CA ARG A 68 8.41 -9.51 0.76
C ARG A 68 8.00 -8.03 0.73
N PRO A 69 7.45 -7.51 1.85
CA PRO A 69 6.98 -6.13 1.90
C PRO A 69 8.15 -5.15 1.68
N PRO A 70 7.87 -3.97 1.09
CA PRO A 70 8.84 -2.88 1.04
C PRO A 70 9.31 -2.48 2.44
N GLU A 71 10.46 -1.84 2.51
CA GLU A 71 11.10 -1.47 3.77
C GLU A 71 10.19 -0.69 4.72
N ILE A 72 9.41 0.24 4.17
CA ILE A 72 8.47 1.05 4.95
C ILE A 72 7.41 0.21 5.68
N CYS A 73 7.00 -0.92 5.11
CA CYS A 73 6.06 -1.84 5.73
C CYS A 73 6.75 -2.78 6.73
N ARG A 74 8.03 -3.12 6.52
CA ARG A 74 8.81 -4.00 7.43
C ARG A 74 8.95 -3.43 8.83
N SER A 75 9.04 -2.10 8.95
CA SER A 75 9.18 -1.41 10.24
C SER A 75 7.84 -0.92 10.81
N CYS A 76 6.72 -1.14 10.10
CA CYS A 76 5.41 -0.64 10.50
C CYS A 76 4.73 -1.55 11.54
N SER A 77 4.45 -1.02 12.73
CA SER A 77 3.79 -1.76 13.81
C SER A 77 2.38 -2.24 13.45
N LEU A 78 1.63 -1.52 12.59
CA LEU A 78 0.34 -1.99 12.08
C LEU A 78 0.47 -3.20 11.15
N TYR A 79 1.51 -3.21 10.31
CA TYR A 79 1.77 -4.35 9.42
C TYR A 79 2.29 -5.56 10.22
N ARG A 80 3.19 -5.33 11.19
CA ARG A 80 3.75 -6.38 12.05
C ARG A 80 2.83 -6.83 13.18
N ARG A 81 1.80 -6.05 13.52
CA ARG A 81 0.86 -6.26 14.63
C ARG A 81 1.55 -6.38 16.01
N THR A 82 2.48 -5.47 16.28
CA THR A 82 3.31 -5.48 17.50
C THR A 82 2.87 -4.41 18.50
N PHE A 83 1.59 -4.40 18.87
CA PHE A 83 1.06 -3.55 19.96
C PHE A 83 1.09 -4.28 21.29
#